data_AF-A0A8C3BK39-F1
#
_entry.id   AF-A0A8C3BK39-F1
#
_cell.length_a   1.000
_cell.length_b   1.000
_cell.length_c   1.000
_cell.angle_alpha   90.00
_cell.angle_beta   90.00
_cell.angle_gamma   90.00
#
_symmetry.space_group_name_H-M   'P 1'
#
loop_
_entity.id
_entity.type
_entity.pdbx_description
1 polymer ?
#
loop_
_entity_poly.entity_id
_entity_poly.type
_entity_poly.pdbx_seq_one_letter_code
_entity_poly.pdbx_strand_id
1 'polypeptide(L)'
;DTRHMHMWWGAPKGILSLQEQNQSELESLRRERGELEEQGLFLLIKDKVKAERQKIASEFKQLHQYLEEQECLLMARLGELEMQIEMRLKEKADKLSKRIFHLDGLIREKESQLSGCKFPQVSLLKHHRCLNKRHLRYQQTGNTQQSWLILSEDRKSVMQGATQQHRSDNPERFDPWPCVLGCEGFDSGRPCWEVEVGHGSCWAVGVALESVRRKGPIDMNPVGGIWAVGQYKEKFQALTSPTPTPFLPSMVPRRVRVCLNHAEGRVTFVNADNEAAIFTFLQATFSGKRIYPWFWVGKDKPPAVTLKGS
;
A
#
# COMPACT_ATOMS: atom_id res chain seq x y z
N ASP A 1 101.91 29.11 -73.05
CA ASP A 1 100.64 29.62 -72.51
C ASP A 1 100.28 28.89 -71.21
N THR A 2 100.87 29.26 -70.09
CA THR A 2 100.48 30.41 -69.22
C THR A 2 99.07 30.19 -68.67
N ARG A 3 98.95 29.33 -67.64
CA ARG A 3 98.74 29.74 -66.23
C ARG A 3 97.60 30.76 -66.05
N HIS A 4 96.45 30.29 -65.57
CA HIS A 4 95.69 30.95 -64.50
C HIS A 4 94.80 29.94 -63.75
N MET A 5 95.47 29.09 -62.94
CA MET A 5 94.89 28.62 -61.68
C MET A 5 95.19 29.72 -60.65
N HIS A 6 94.18 30.50 -60.24
CA HIS A 6 94.24 31.25 -58.99
C HIS A 6 92.84 31.38 -58.39
N MET A 7 92.54 30.41 -57.53
CA MET A 7 91.96 30.59 -56.20
C MET A 7 90.76 31.53 -56.11
N TRP A 8 89.55 30.94 -56.17
CA TRP A 8 88.44 31.41 -55.36
C TRP A 8 88.90 31.36 -53.89
N TRP A 9 89.33 32.51 -53.37
CA TRP A 9 89.58 32.67 -51.95
C TRP A 9 88.29 32.37 -51.21
N GLY A 10 88.36 31.36 -50.33
CA GLY A 10 87.24 30.94 -49.49
C GLY A 10 86.60 32.15 -48.83
N ALA A 11 85.26 32.11 -48.72
CA ALA A 11 84.52 33.12 -47.98
C ALA A 11 85.24 33.40 -46.65
N PRO A 12 85.44 34.69 -46.26
CA PRO A 12 86.08 35.03 -45.00
C PRO A 12 85.46 34.18 -43.88
N LYS A 13 86.29 33.55 -43.04
CA LYS A 13 85.81 32.65 -41.97
C LYS A 13 84.68 33.28 -41.12
N GLY A 14 84.70 34.60 -40.96
CA GLY A 14 83.63 35.36 -40.30
C GLY A 14 82.27 35.33 -41.02
N ILE A 15 82.24 35.28 -42.36
CA ILE A 15 80.98 35.19 -43.12
C ILE A 15 80.36 33.79 -42.96
N LEU A 16 81.16 32.73 -42.99
CA LEU A 16 80.67 31.36 -42.78
C LEU A 16 80.16 31.15 -41.35
N SER A 17 80.88 31.67 -40.34
CA SER A 17 80.42 31.61 -38.95
C SER A 17 79.13 32.41 -38.73
N LEU A 18 79.01 33.58 -39.37
CA LEU A 18 77.78 34.38 -39.32
C LEU A 18 76.62 33.66 -40.03
N GLN A 19 76.89 32.97 -41.14
CA GLN A 19 75.87 32.18 -41.84
C GLN A 19 75.37 31.02 -40.99
N GLU A 20 76.26 30.25 -40.36
CA GLU A 20 75.89 29.14 -39.47
C GLU A 20 75.09 29.64 -38.27
N GLN A 21 75.50 30.77 -37.67
CA GLN A 21 74.79 31.37 -36.54
C GLN A 21 73.39 31.86 -36.95
N ASN A 22 73.28 32.55 -38.08
CA ASN A 22 71.97 32.98 -38.62
C ASN A 22 71.06 31.80 -38.95
N GLN A 23 71.64 30.68 -39.41
CA GLN A 23 70.88 29.48 -39.75
C GLN A 23 70.36 28.76 -38.49
N SER A 24 71.19 28.65 -37.45
CA SER A 24 70.79 28.13 -36.14
C SER A 24 69.70 28.99 -35.49
N GLU A 25 69.81 30.31 -35.57
CA GLU A 25 68.83 31.24 -35.01
C GLU A 25 67.49 31.16 -35.75
N LEU A 26 67.52 31.07 -37.09
CA LEU A 26 66.32 30.87 -37.90
C LEU A 26 65.59 29.57 -37.57
N GLU A 27 66.30 28.47 -37.34
CA GLU A 27 65.71 27.20 -36.92
C GLU A 27 65.11 27.27 -35.52
N SER A 28 65.74 27.99 -34.59
CA SER A 28 65.18 28.26 -33.27
C SER A 28 63.85 29.01 -33.35
N LEU A 29 63.82 30.12 -34.11
CA LEU A 29 62.62 30.94 -34.30
C LEU A 29 61.49 30.16 -34.98
N ARG A 30 61.81 29.24 -35.91
CA ARG A 30 60.82 28.36 -36.54
C ARG A 30 60.20 27.38 -35.55
N ARG A 31 60.97 26.83 -34.62
CA ARG A 31 60.45 25.93 -33.57
C ARG A 31 59.52 26.69 -32.61
N GLU A 32 59.98 27.84 -32.12
CA GLU A 32 59.20 28.67 -31.20
C GLU A 32 57.88 29.13 -31.83
N ARG A 33 57.89 29.52 -33.12
CA ARG A 33 56.66 29.84 -33.86
C ARG A 33 55.68 28.65 -33.90
N GLY A 34 56.18 27.43 -34.15
CA GLY A 34 55.34 26.22 -34.18
C GLY A 34 54.71 25.91 -32.81
N GLU A 35 55.48 26.07 -31.73
CA GLU A 35 54.98 25.90 -30.36
C GLU A 35 53.91 26.94 -30.01
N LEU A 36 54.11 28.20 -30.40
CA LEU A 36 53.13 29.28 -30.22
C LEU A 36 51.85 29.04 -31.03
N GLU A 37 51.96 28.53 -32.26
CA GLU A 37 50.82 28.14 -33.10
C GLU A 37 50.02 26.99 -32.47
N GLU A 38 50.69 25.96 -31.93
CA GLU A 38 50.05 24.83 -31.25
C GLU A 38 49.35 25.26 -29.94
N GLN A 39 50.00 26.13 -29.15
CA GLN A 39 49.39 26.73 -27.97
C GLN A 39 48.16 27.57 -28.32
N GLY A 40 48.21 28.33 -29.41
CA GLY A 40 47.07 29.09 -29.93
C GLY A 40 45.88 28.20 -30.29
N LEU A 41 46.13 27.08 -30.97
CA LEU A 41 45.09 26.11 -31.32
C LEU A 41 44.49 25.44 -30.07
N PHE A 42 45.32 25.09 -29.09
CA PHE A 42 44.87 24.49 -27.83
C PHE A 42 43.93 25.42 -27.06
N LEU A 43 44.26 26.71 -26.96
CA LEU A 43 43.40 27.71 -26.31
C LEU A 43 42.05 27.85 -27.03
N LEU A 44 42.05 27.90 -28.36
CA LEU A 44 40.82 27.96 -29.14
C LEU A 44 39.90 26.74 -28.91
N ILE A 45 40.47 25.54 -28.90
CA ILE A 45 39.72 24.30 -28.63
C ILE A 45 39.15 24.32 -27.22
N LYS A 46 39.97 24.75 -26.24
CA LYS A 46 39.55 24.88 -24.83
C LYS A 46 38.37 25.84 -24.69
N ASP A 47 38.39 26.98 -25.37
CA ASP A 47 37.31 27.96 -25.34
C ASP A 47 36.04 27.43 -26.01
N LYS A 48 36.15 26.73 -27.14
CA LYS A 48 34.99 26.07 -27.79
C LYS A 48 34.36 25.02 -26.88
N VAL A 49 35.15 24.16 -26.25
CA VAL A 49 34.65 23.15 -25.31
C VAL A 49 33.96 23.81 -24.12
N LYS A 50 34.51 24.92 -23.62
CA LYS A 50 33.90 25.68 -22.52
C LYS A 50 32.55 26.28 -22.93
N ALA A 51 32.45 26.85 -24.13
CA ALA A 51 31.21 27.39 -24.67
C ALA A 51 30.14 26.30 -24.83
N GLU A 52 30.47 25.16 -25.42
CA GLU A 52 29.53 24.03 -25.56
C GLU A 52 29.09 23.47 -24.21
N ARG A 53 29.99 23.37 -23.22
CA ARG A 53 29.62 23.00 -21.84
C ARG A 53 28.62 23.97 -21.23
N GLN A 54 28.82 25.27 -21.42
CA GLN A 54 27.89 26.29 -20.93
C GLN A 54 26.53 26.20 -21.64
N LYS A 55 26.53 25.97 -22.96
CA LYS A 55 25.31 25.77 -23.74
C LYS A 55 24.51 24.57 -23.22
N ILE A 56 25.14 23.40 -23.10
CA ILE A 56 24.52 22.19 -22.55
C ILE A 56 23.95 22.46 -21.15
N ALA A 57 24.74 23.09 -20.26
CA ALA A 57 24.26 23.41 -18.91
C ALA A 57 23.03 24.33 -18.93
N SER A 58 22.98 25.31 -19.83
CA SER A 58 21.83 26.22 -19.95
C SER A 58 20.58 25.53 -20.51
N GLU A 59 20.73 24.62 -21.48
CA GLU A 59 19.62 23.84 -22.04
C GLU A 59 19.04 22.88 -21.00
N PHE A 60 19.89 22.17 -20.25
CA PHE A 60 19.43 21.34 -19.14
C PHE A 60 18.72 22.17 -18.07
N LYS A 61 19.23 23.37 -17.73
CA LYS A 61 18.57 24.25 -16.76
C LYS A 61 17.16 24.63 -17.21
N GLN A 62 16.98 24.99 -18.48
CA GLN A 62 15.67 25.31 -19.04
C GLN A 62 14.72 24.10 -18.99
N LEU A 63 15.22 22.90 -19.30
CA LEU A 63 14.41 21.69 -19.24
C LEU A 63 13.94 21.35 -17.82
N HIS A 64 14.83 21.47 -16.83
CA HIS A 64 14.45 21.24 -15.43
C HIS A 64 13.38 22.23 -14.97
N GLN A 65 13.53 23.52 -15.29
CA GLN A 65 12.51 24.52 -14.97
C GLN A 65 11.16 24.21 -15.62
N TYR A 66 11.16 23.80 -16.89
CA TYR A 66 9.93 23.39 -17.57
C TYR A 66 9.26 22.18 -16.87
N LEU A 67 10.04 21.18 -16.48
CA LEU A 67 9.51 20.00 -15.78
C LEU A 67 8.92 20.37 -14.42
N GLU A 68 9.59 21.24 -13.64
CA GLU A 68 9.08 21.75 -12.36
C GLU A 68 7.75 22.52 -12.54
N GLU A 69 7.64 23.34 -13.59
CA GLU A 69 6.41 24.06 -13.92
C GLU A 69 5.27 23.09 -14.29
N GLN A 70 5.56 22.04 -15.10
CA GLN A 70 4.58 21.01 -15.43
C GLN A 70 4.15 20.20 -14.22
N GLU A 71 5.08 19.84 -13.33
CA GLU A 71 4.76 19.17 -12.07
C GLU A 71 3.83 20.02 -11.20
N CYS A 72 4.15 21.31 -11.01
CA CYS A 72 3.30 22.23 -10.26
C CYS A 72 1.89 22.35 -10.86
N LEU A 73 1.76 22.42 -12.19
CA LEU A 73 0.47 22.49 -12.88
C LEU A 73 -0.36 21.21 -12.69
N LEU A 74 0.27 20.05 -12.79
CA LEU A 74 -0.40 18.76 -12.59
C LEU A 74 -0.84 18.59 -11.13
N MET A 75 0.01 18.97 -10.18
CA MET A 75 -0.32 18.95 -8.76
C MET A 75 -1.51 19.87 -8.44
N ALA A 76 -1.54 21.08 -9.00
CA ALA A 76 -2.67 21.99 -8.84
C ALA A 76 -3.97 21.40 -9.42
N ARG A 77 -3.91 20.78 -10.59
CA ARG A 77 -5.07 20.15 -11.23
C ARG A 77 -5.58 18.93 -10.44
N LEU A 78 -4.68 18.14 -9.87
CA LEU A 78 -5.06 17.04 -8.98
C LEU A 78 -5.75 17.56 -7.71
N GLY A 79 -5.20 18.61 -7.09
CA GLY A 79 -5.82 19.23 -5.91
C GLY A 79 -7.24 19.77 -6.18
N GLU A 80 -7.46 20.38 -7.35
CA GLU A 80 -8.80 20.82 -7.77
C GLU A 80 -9.78 19.63 -7.90
N LEU A 81 -9.34 18.51 -8.50
CA LEU A 81 -10.16 17.31 -8.59
C LEU A 81 -10.45 16.68 -7.23
N GLU A 82 -9.48 16.65 -6.32
CA GLU A 82 -9.67 16.19 -4.95
C GLU A 82 -10.73 17.01 -4.22
N MET A 83 -10.66 18.34 -4.32
CA MET A 83 -11.65 19.25 -3.72
C MET A 83 -13.05 19.05 -4.34
N GLN A 84 -13.14 18.83 -5.65
CA GLN A 84 -14.42 18.50 -6.30
C GLN A 84 -15.01 17.17 -5.86
N ILE A 85 -14.17 16.15 -5.61
CA ILE A 85 -14.62 14.86 -5.08
C ILE A 85 -15.16 15.06 -3.66
N GLU A 86 -14.41 15.78 -2.81
CA GLU A 86 -14.81 16.05 -1.43
C GLU A 86 -16.13 16.81 -1.35
N MET A 87 -16.28 17.88 -2.15
CA MET A 87 -17.53 18.64 -2.23
C MET A 87 -18.71 17.77 -2.65
N ARG A 88 -18.55 16.93 -3.70
CA ARG A 88 -19.61 16.03 -4.17
C ARG A 88 -19.98 14.97 -3.13
N LEU A 89 -19.00 14.48 -2.35
CA LEU A 89 -19.27 13.57 -1.25
C LEU A 89 -20.03 14.25 -0.12
N LYS A 90 -19.66 15.49 0.22
CA LYS A 90 -20.34 16.29 1.24
C LYS A 90 -21.80 16.59 0.87
N GLU A 91 -22.06 17.01 -0.36
CA GLU A 91 -23.43 17.24 -0.85
C GLU A 91 -24.29 15.97 -0.80
N LYS A 92 -23.73 14.82 -1.21
CA LYS A 92 -24.42 13.53 -1.13
C LYS A 92 -24.69 13.15 0.32
N ALA A 93 -23.74 13.37 1.23
CA ALA A 93 -23.90 13.13 2.65
C ALA A 93 -25.02 14.00 3.25
N ASP A 94 -25.03 15.30 2.97
CA ASP A 94 -26.08 16.22 3.45
C ASP A 94 -27.47 15.83 2.92
N LYS A 95 -27.56 15.39 1.66
CA LYS A 95 -28.80 14.90 1.07
C LYS A 95 -29.29 13.61 1.74
N LEU A 96 -28.39 12.68 2.06
CA LEU A 96 -28.72 11.47 2.81
C LEU A 96 -29.17 11.80 4.23
N SER A 97 -28.47 12.70 4.93
CA SER A 97 -28.82 13.15 6.28
C SER A 97 -30.24 13.73 6.34
N LYS A 98 -30.63 14.56 5.37
CA LYS A 98 -32.01 15.08 5.27
C LYS A 98 -33.04 13.97 5.10
N ARG A 99 -32.73 12.93 4.32
CA ARG A 99 -33.63 11.80 4.06
C ARG A 99 -33.73 10.87 5.27
N ILE A 100 -32.63 10.65 5.99
CA ILE A 100 -32.62 9.94 7.28
C ILE A 100 -33.53 10.68 8.26
N PHE A 101 -33.33 11.99 8.44
CA PHE A 101 -34.13 12.80 9.35
C PHE A 101 -35.64 12.74 9.03
N HIS A 102 -35.99 12.79 7.74
CA HIS A 102 -37.37 12.66 7.30
C HIS A 102 -37.98 11.29 7.65
N LEU A 103 -37.25 10.21 7.36
CA LEU A 103 -37.71 8.85 7.66
C LEU A 103 -37.82 8.61 9.17
N ASP A 104 -36.87 9.09 9.96
CA ASP A 104 -36.93 9.03 11.43
C ASP A 104 -38.14 9.78 12.01
N GLY A 105 -38.56 10.87 11.35
CA GLY A 105 -39.79 11.58 11.68
C GLY A 105 -41.03 10.72 11.44
N LEU A 106 -41.12 10.10 10.25
CA LEU A 106 -42.24 9.22 9.89
C LEU A 106 -42.31 7.97 10.77
N ILE A 107 -41.16 7.39 11.13
CA ILE A 107 -41.09 6.25 12.05
C ILE A 107 -41.68 6.64 13.40
N ARG A 108 -41.25 7.77 13.97
CA ARG A 108 -41.78 8.27 15.25
C ARG A 108 -43.29 8.52 15.20
N GLU A 109 -43.78 9.11 14.11
CA GLU A 109 -45.22 9.31 13.89
C GLU A 109 -45.96 7.95 13.90
N LYS A 110 -45.45 6.95 13.18
CA LYS A 110 -46.06 5.61 13.14
C LYS A 110 -45.98 4.88 14.47
N GLU A 111 -44.88 5.00 15.20
CA GLU A 111 -44.74 4.45 16.56
C GLU A 111 -45.77 5.06 17.53
N SER A 112 -45.98 6.39 17.48
CA SER A 112 -46.99 7.06 18.28
C SER A 112 -48.43 6.62 17.94
N GLN A 113 -48.73 6.38 16.66
CA GLN A 113 -50.02 5.83 16.22
C GLN A 113 -50.22 4.39 16.72
N LEU A 114 -49.16 3.57 16.74
CA LEU A 114 -49.22 2.22 17.31
C LEU A 114 -49.49 2.23 18.83
N SER A 115 -48.96 3.23 19.55
CA SER A 115 -49.16 3.34 21.01
C SER A 115 -50.61 3.68 21.42
N GLY A 116 -51.41 4.23 20.50
CA GLY A 116 -52.83 4.54 20.72
C GLY A 116 -53.78 3.36 20.50
N CYS A 117 -53.32 2.29 19.85
CA CYS A 117 -54.12 1.08 19.66
C CYS A 117 -53.93 0.14 20.86
N LYS A 118 -54.98 -0.04 21.68
CA LYS A 118 -55.02 -1.13 22.66
C LYS A 118 -55.16 -2.48 21.94
N PHE A 119 -54.05 -3.00 21.44
CA PHE A 119 -53.94 -4.41 21.08
C PHE A 119 -53.62 -5.24 22.33
N PRO A 120 -54.08 -6.50 22.42
CA PRO A 120 -53.64 -7.42 23.47
C PRO A 120 -52.11 -7.44 23.46
N GLN A 121 -51.49 -7.24 24.63
CA GLN A 121 -50.04 -7.10 24.77
C GLN A 121 -49.29 -8.18 23.97
N VAL A 122 -48.74 -7.78 22.83
CA VAL A 122 -47.59 -8.47 22.26
C VAL A 122 -46.38 -7.74 22.81
N SER A 123 -45.78 -8.33 23.82
CA SER A 123 -44.52 -7.89 24.39
C SER A 123 -43.46 -7.82 23.29
N LEU A 124 -43.14 -6.60 22.85
CA LEU A 124 -41.93 -6.32 22.10
C LEU A 124 -40.74 -6.59 23.02
N LEU A 125 -40.35 -7.86 23.02
CA LEU A 125 -39.20 -8.37 23.75
C LEU A 125 -37.96 -7.62 23.31
N LYS A 126 -37.29 -7.00 24.28
CA LYS A 126 -35.87 -6.67 24.29
C LYS A 126 -35.06 -7.93 23.92
N HIS A 127 -34.94 -8.26 22.64
CA HIS A 127 -34.14 -9.40 22.18
C HIS A 127 -32.73 -8.95 21.80
N HIS A 128 -31.99 -8.42 22.78
CA HIS A 128 -30.53 -8.57 22.83
C HIS A 128 -30.16 -9.80 23.66
N ARG A 129 -30.82 -10.93 23.37
CA ARG A 129 -30.41 -12.23 23.88
C ARG A 129 -29.98 -13.09 22.69
N CYS A 130 -28.75 -12.88 22.22
CA CYS A 130 -28.10 -13.79 21.30
C CYS A 130 -27.80 -15.10 22.04
N LEU A 131 -28.75 -16.04 21.99
CA LEU A 131 -28.55 -17.41 22.46
C LEU A 131 -27.96 -18.24 21.31
N ASN A 132 -26.64 -18.31 21.26
CA ASN A 132 -25.92 -19.48 20.77
C ASN A 132 -24.46 -19.39 21.21
N LYS A 133 -24.22 -19.74 22.48
CA LYS A 133 -22.88 -20.04 22.99
C LYS A 133 -22.44 -21.39 22.42
N ARG A 134 -21.90 -21.40 21.20
CA ARG A 134 -21.25 -22.59 20.64
C ARG A 134 -19.74 -22.39 20.65
N HIS A 135 -19.02 -23.45 21.00
CA HIS A 135 -17.58 -23.45 21.18
C HIS A 135 -16.88 -23.44 19.82
N LEU A 136 -16.62 -22.25 19.27
CA LEU A 136 -15.84 -22.11 18.04
C LEU A 136 -14.41 -22.64 18.25
N ARG A 137 -13.95 -23.43 17.28
CA ARG A 137 -12.58 -23.94 17.17
C ARG A 137 -12.05 -23.60 15.78
N TYR A 138 -10.74 -23.42 15.63
CA TYR A 138 -10.11 -23.29 14.32
C TYR A 138 -10.15 -24.61 13.54
N GLN A 139 -10.46 -24.53 12.23
CA GLN A 139 -10.51 -25.69 11.33
C GLN A 139 -9.15 -26.37 11.33
N GLN A 140 -9.13 -27.68 11.64
CA GLN A 140 -7.90 -28.47 11.57
C GLN A 140 -7.54 -28.67 10.12
N THR A 141 -6.60 -27.89 9.61
CA THR A 141 -5.77 -28.34 8.50
C THR A 141 -4.98 -29.53 9.04
N GLY A 142 -5.15 -30.71 8.45
CA GLY A 142 -4.82 -32.04 8.99
C GLY A 142 -3.55 -32.15 9.86
N ASN A 143 -3.56 -33.13 10.78
CA ASN A 143 -2.43 -33.49 11.65
C ASN A 143 -1.09 -33.40 10.92
N THR A 144 -0.30 -32.34 11.13
CA THR A 144 1.18 -32.28 11.15
C THR A 144 1.69 -30.85 10.96
N GLN A 145 2.83 -30.56 11.59
CA GLN A 145 3.47 -29.26 11.83
C GLN A 145 3.83 -28.46 10.57
N GLN A 146 2.88 -27.86 9.84
CA GLN A 146 3.21 -26.98 8.69
C GLN A 146 2.21 -25.87 8.42
N SER A 147 2.43 -24.73 9.08
CA SER A 147 1.80 -23.48 8.73
C SER A 147 2.69 -22.36 9.22
N TRP A 148 2.63 -21.18 8.57
CA TRP A 148 3.08 -19.97 9.23
C TRP A 148 2.32 -19.79 10.55
N LEU A 149 1.17 -20.44 10.75
CA LEU A 149 0.32 -20.31 11.91
C LEU A 149 0.47 -21.50 12.86
N ILE A 150 0.81 -21.22 14.11
CA ILE A 150 0.79 -22.15 15.23
C ILE A 150 -0.59 -22.04 15.88
N LEU A 151 -1.32 -23.15 15.92
CA LEU A 151 -2.57 -23.27 16.66
C LEU A 151 -2.29 -23.79 18.07
N SER A 152 -2.98 -23.26 19.08
CA SER A 152 -2.97 -23.86 20.41
C SER A 152 -3.61 -25.25 20.39
N GLU A 153 -3.26 -26.09 21.37
CA GLU A 153 -3.77 -27.46 21.49
C GLU A 153 -5.30 -27.51 21.59
N ASP A 154 -5.91 -26.52 22.24
CA ASP A 154 -7.36 -26.35 22.34
C ASP A 154 -8.03 -25.75 21.08
N ARG A 155 -7.23 -25.40 20.06
CA ARG A 155 -7.63 -24.76 18.80
C ARG A 155 -8.44 -23.48 18.99
N LYS A 156 -8.15 -22.74 20.06
CA LYS A 156 -8.76 -21.43 20.33
C LYS A 156 -7.82 -20.27 20.09
N SER A 157 -6.51 -20.48 19.98
CA SER A 157 -5.54 -19.42 19.68
C SER A 157 -4.76 -19.73 18.41
N VAL A 158 -4.43 -18.67 17.66
CA VAL A 158 -3.61 -18.74 16.46
C VAL A 158 -2.54 -17.64 16.47
N MET A 159 -1.32 -17.97 16.06
CA MET A 159 -0.17 -17.06 16.01
C MET A 159 0.73 -17.36 14.83
N GLN A 160 1.40 -16.37 14.24
CA GLN A 160 2.42 -16.63 13.22
C GLN A 160 3.78 -17.10 13.82
N GLY A 161 4.29 -18.27 13.43
CA GLY A 161 5.61 -18.81 13.76
C GLY A 161 6.75 -18.26 12.89
N ALA A 162 7.98 -18.44 13.37
CA ALA A 162 9.19 -17.78 12.84
C ALA A 162 9.83 -18.45 11.61
N THR A 163 9.53 -19.71 11.30
CA THR A 163 10.23 -20.50 10.27
C THR A 163 9.24 -21.14 9.29
N GLN A 164 9.53 -21.02 7.99
CA GLN A 164 8.79 -21.71 6.93
C GLN A 164 9.16 -23.20 6.94
N GLN A 165 8.19 -24.07 7.22
CA GLN A 165 8.40 -25.52 7.23
C GLN A 165 7.80 -26.13 5.94
N HIS A 166 8.65 -26.81 5.17
CA HIS A 166 8.40 -27.25 3.78
C HIS A 166 7.76 -28.66 3.76
N ARG A 167 6.52 -28.87 3.28
CA ARG A 167 5.86 -30.10 2.74
C ARG A 167 4.44 -29.73 2.18
N SER A 168 3.61 -30.74 1.90
CA SER A 168 2.64 -30.89 0.79
C SER A 168 1.45 -29.93 0.78
N ASP A 169 1.06 -29.54 -0.43
CA ASP A 169 -0.10 -28.69 -0.70
C ASP A 169 -1.43 -29.35 -0.27
N ASN A 170 -2.30 -28.57 0.37
CA ASN A 170 -3.66 -28.96 0.76
C ASN A 170 -4.65 -27.94 0.18
N PRO A 171 -5.71 -28.36 -0.54
CA PRO A 171 -6.74 -27.47 -1.06
C PRO A 171 -7.38 -26.53 -0.03
N GLU A 172 -7.50 -26.97 1.23
CA GLU A 172 -8.12 -26.17 2.28
C GLU A 172 -7.22 -25.04 2.82
N ARG A 173 -5.93 -25.05 2.48
CA ARG A 173 -4.93 -24.10 3.00
C ARG A 173 -4.88 -22.81 2.17
N PHE A 174 -4.84 -21.67 2.85
CA PHE A 174 -4.51 -20.39 2.22
C PHE A 174 -3.00 -20.32 1.92
N ASP A 175 -2.65 -20.01 0.67
CA ASP A 175 -1.27 -19.89 0.22
C ASP A 175 -1.18 -18.79 -0.85
N PRO A 176 -0.31 -17.77 -0.70
CA PRO A 176 0.73 -17.61 0.33
C PRO A 176 0.24 -16.94 1.65
N TRP A 177 -1.06 -16.68 1.77
CA TRP A 177 -1.60 -15.83 2.84
C TRP A 177 -1.76 -16.55 4.19
N PRO A 178 -1.35 -15.95 5.32
CA PRO A 178 -1.51 -16.52 6.65
C PRO A 178 -2.95 -16.35 7.18
N CYS A 179 -3.92 -16.95 6.48
CA CYS A 179 -5.33 -16.95 6.84
C CYS A 179 -5.80 -18.32 7.35
N VAL A 180 -6.79 -18.34 8.24
CA VAL A 180 -7.48 -19.55 8.71
C VAL A 180 -8.98 -19.35 8.78
N LEU A 181 -9.72 -20.46 8.64
CA LEU A 181 -11.16 -20.51 8.89
C LEU A 181 -11.47 -21.19 10.23
N GLY A 182 -12.62 -20.85 10.81
CA GLY A 182 -13.22 -21.63 11.89
C GLY A 182 -13.71 -23.00 11.40
N CYS A 183 -13.76 -23.99 12.28
CA CYS A 183 -14.35 -25.31 12.02
C CYS A 183 -15.83 -25.22 11.66
N GLU A 184 -16.55 -24.38 12.41
CA GLU A 184 -18.01 -24.31 12.32
C GLU A 184 -18.38 -23.22 11.32
N GLY A 185 -19.04 -23.65 10.25
CA GLY A 185 -19.66 -22.77 9.28
C GLY A 185 -21.15 -22.59 9.56
N PHE A 186 -21.67 -21.44 9.19
CA PHE A 186 -23.05 -21.03 9.38
C PHE A 186 -23.72 -20.85 8.03
N ASP A 187 -24.80 -21.58 7.80
CA ASP A 187 -25.68 -21.47 6.64
C ASP A 187 -27.01 -20.77 6.98
N SER A 188 -27.22 -20.42 8.25
CA SER A 188 -28.42 -19.76 8.75
C SER A 188 -28.19 -19.14 10.13
N GLY A 189 -29.15 -18.32 10.59
CA GLY A 189 -29.18 -17.77 11.95
C GLY A 189 -28.39 -16.47 12.16
N ARG A 190 -28.18 -16.13 13.44
CA ARG A 190 -27.52 -14.90 13.88
C ARG A 190 -26.36 -15.17 14.87
N PRO A 191 -25.32 -15.91 14.47
CA PRO A 191 -24.23 -16.25 15.38
C PRO A 191 -23.39 -15.02 15.71
N CYS A 192 -22.97 -14.92 16.97
CA CYS A 192 -22.00 -13.93 17.44
C CYS A 192 -20.89 -14.64 18.20
N TRP A 193 -19.65 -14.19 18.01
CA TRP A 193 -18.49 -14.67 18.76
C TRP A 193 -17.51 -13.55 19.06
N GLU A 194 -16.69 -13.75 20.08
CA GLU A 194 -15.68 -12.79 20.49
C GLU A 194 -14.28 -13.31 20.23
N VAL A 195 -13.44 -12.39 19.79
CA VAL A 195 -12.07 -12.65 19.40
C VAL A 195 -11.18 -11.67 20.13
N GLU A 196 -10.27 -12.18 20.95
CA GLU A 196 -9.20 -11.41 21.55
C GLU A 196 -8.12 -11.20 20.49
N VAL A 197 -7.89 -9.94 20.14
CA VAL A 197 -6.85 -9.51 19.20
C VAL A 197 -5.72 -8.98 20.08
N GLY A 198 -4.58 -9.66 20.06
CA GLY A 198 -3.51 -9.33 21.01
C GLY A 198 -2.82 -8.01 20.69
N HIS A 199 -1.73 -7.70 21.41
CA HIS A 199 -0.98 -6.45 21.25
C HIS A 199 -0.25 -6.29 19.89
N GLY A 200 -0.44 -7.22 18.96
CA GLY A 200 0.12 -7.15 17.61
C GLY A 200 -0.54 -6.05 16.77
N SER A 201 0.22 -5.52 15.80
CA SER A 201 -0.19 -4.45 14.89
C SER A 201 -0.72 -4.97 13.55
N CYS A 202 -0.66 -6.28 13.30
CA CYS A 202 -1.06 -6.92 12.05
C CYS A 202 -2.03 -8.08 12.30
N TRP A 203 -3.33 -7.81 12.22
CA TRP A 203 -4.39 -8.82 12.35
C TRP A 203 -5.64 -8.40 11.58
N ALA A 204 -6.47 -9.36 11.18
CA ALA A 204 -7.81 -9.10 10.71
C ALA A 204 -8.74 -10.24 11.11
N VAL A 205 -9.98 -9.90 11.46
CA VAL A 205 -11.01 -10.83 11.89
C VAL A 205 -12.31 -10.55 11.14
N GLY A 206 -13.04 -11.61 10.81
CA GLY A 206 -14.26 -11.47 10.03
C GLY A 206 -14.90 -12.79 9.67
N VAL A 207 -15.52 -12.80 8.51
CA VAL A 207 -16.17 -13.97 7.93
C VAL A 207 -15.81 -14.13 6.47
N ALA A 208 -15.80 -15.37 5.98
CA ALA A 208 -15.58 -15.70 4.59
C ALA A 208 -16.58 -16.74 4.09
N LEU A 209 -16.92 -16.66 2.80
CA LEU A 209 -17.68 -17.72 2.14
C LEU A 209 -16.88 -19.03 2.12
N GLU A 210 -17.58 -20.16 2.15
CA GLU A 210 -16.98 -21.48 1.94
C GLU A 210 -16.16 -21.55 0.64
N SER A 211 -16.70 -20.93 -0.42
CA SER A 211 -16.13 -20.89 -1.76
C SER A 211 -15.01 -19.86 -1.94
N VAL A 212 -14.50 -19.26 -0.85
CA VAL A 212 -13.41 -18.28 -0.92
C VAL A 212 -12.18 -18.89 -1.58
N ARG A 213 -11.55 -18.13 -2.47
CA ARG A 213 -10.30 -18.55 -3.12
C ARG A 213 -9.19 -18.64 -2.07
N ARG A 214 -8.47 -19.76 -2.06
CA ARG A 214 -7.39 -20.03 -1.08
C ARG A 214 -5.99 -19.99 -1.67
N LYS A 215 -5.84 -20.02 -3.00
CA LYS A 215 -4.53 -20.12 -3.68
C LYS A 215 -4.24 -18.90 -4.56
N GLY A 216 -3.00 -18.41 -4.49
CA GLY A 216 -2.50 -17.29 -5.29
C GLY A 216 -2.96 -15.93 -4.75
N PRO A 217 -3.03 -14.90 -5.61
CA PRO A 217 -3.62 -13.61 -5.23
C PRO A 217 -5.09 -13.80 -4.84
N ILE A 218 -5.46 -13.31 -3.65
CA ILE A 218 -6.83 -13.34 -3.14
C ILE A 218 -7.31 -11.91 -2.86
N ASP A 219 -8.56 -11.63 -3.17
CA ASP A 219 -9.21 -10.38 -2.82
C ASP A 219 -9.74 -10.45 -1.38
N MET A 220 -9.04 -9.81 -0.44
CA MET A 220 -9.48 -9.72 0.95
C MET A 220 -10.56 -8.65 1.11
N ASN A 221 -11.71 -8.81 0.45
CA ASN A 221 -12.84 -7.88 0.48
C ASN A 221 -14.14 -8.58 0.06
N PRO A 222 -15.32 -7.90 0.09
CA PRO A 222 -16.60 -8.53 -0.25
C PRO A 222 -16.66 -9.15 -1.65
N VAL A 223 -15.91 -8.62 -2.63
CA VAL A 223 -15.86 -9.19 -3.99
C VAL A 223 -15.19 -10.57 -3.98
N GLY A 224 -14.16 -10.75 -3.16
CA GLY A 224 -13.53 -12.05 -2.91
C GLY A 224 -14.29 -12.96 -1.93
N GLY A 225 -15.45 -12.50 -1.42
CA GLY A 225 -16.26 -13.26 -0.46
C GLY A 225 -15.75 -13.19 0.98
N ILE A 226 -15.05 -12.10 1.36
CA ILE A 226 -14.53 -11.86 2.71
C ILE A 226 -15.10 -10.55 3.26
N TRP A 227 -15.63 -10.57 4.50
CA TRP A 227 -16.08 -9.38 5.23
C TRP A 227 -15.34 -9.32 6.55
N ALA A 228 -14.42 -8.38 6.69
CA ALA A 228 -13.52 -8.32 7.85
C ALA A 228 -13.12 -6.90 8.22
N VAL A 229 -12.69 -6.75 9.47
CA VAL A 229 -11.99 -5.56 9.97
C VAL A 229 -10.64 -5.97 10.53
N GLY A 230 -9.69 -5.06 10.52
CA GLY A 230 -8.35 -5.37 11.01
C GLY A 230 -7.52 -4.16 11.28
N GLN A 231 -6.31 -4.44 11.76
CA GLN A 231 -5.24 -3.50 11.92
C GLN A 231 -4.07 -3.94 11.05
N TYR A 232 -3.50 -3.00 10.31
CA TYR A 232 -2.23 -3.18 9.62
C TYR A 232 -1.28 -2.04 9.98
N LYS A 233 -0.23 -2.38 10.73
CA LYS A 233 0.66 -1.40 11.36
C LYS A 233 -0.15 -0.45 12.24
N GLU A 234 -0.17 0.84 11.91
CA GLU A 234 -0.85 1.88 12.69
C GLU A 234 -2.27 2.18 12.19
N LYS A 235 -2.75 1.50 11.14
CA LYS A 235 -4.02 1.79 10.50
C LYS A 235 -5.07 0.73 10.82
N PHE A 236 -6.22 1.18 11.33
CA PHE A 236 -7.42 0.35 11.47
C PHE A 236 -8.32 0.52 10.25
N GLN A 237 -8.77 -0.60 9.69
CA GLN A 237 -9.49 -0.60 8.42
C GLN A 237 -10.58 -1.68 8.38
N ALA A 238 -11.71 -1.35 7.77
CA ALA A 238 -12.66 -2.32 7.27
C ALA A 238 -12.27 -2.68 5.84
N LEU A 239 -12.21 -3.98 5.53
CA LEU A 239 -11.73 -4.47 4.25
C LEU A 239 -12.81 -4.37 3.15
N THR A 240 -13.19 -3.15 2.80
CA THR A 240 -14.15 -2.82 1.75
C THR A 240 -13.52 -2.80 0.36
N SER A 241 -14.37 -2.81 -0.68
CA SER A 241 -14.00 -2.63 -2.08
C SER A 241 -14.62 -1.33 -2.60
N PRO A 242 -13.95 -0.56 -3.48
CA PRO A 242 -12.67 -0.84 -4.16
C PRO A 242 -11.43 -0.62 -3.28
N THR A 243 -11.54 0.18 -2.22
CA THR A 243 -10.46 0.45 -1.27
C THR A 243 -10.91 0.17 0.16
N PRO A 244 -10.02 -0.29 1.05
CA PRO A 244 -10.33 -0.45 2.47
C PRO A 244 -10.78 0.88 3.10
N THR A 245 -11.83 0.84 3.91
CA THR A 245 -12.36 2.02 4.61
C THR A 245 -11.59 2.18 5.92
N PRO A 246 -10.79 3.25 6.09
CA PRO A 246 -10.11 3.52 7.35
C PRO A 246 -11.13 3.93 8.43
N PHE A 247 -10.85 3.56 9.67
CA PHE A 247 -11.59 4.06 10.82
C PHE A 247 -10.62 4.40 11.97
N LEU A 248 -11.06 5.28 12.86
CA LEU A 248 -10.32 5.63 14.07
C LEU A 248 -11.09 5.13 15.27
N PRO A 249 -10.65 4.05 15.94
CA PRO A 249 -11.31 3.58 17.13
C PRO A 249 -11.11 4.59 18.27
N SER A 250 -12.18 4.95 18.97
CA SER A 250 -12.10 5.78 20.18
C SER A 250 -11.27 5.12 21.29
N MET A 251 -11.23 3.79 21.28
CA MET A 251 -10.40 2.95 22.14
C MET A 251 -9.91 1.76 21.32
N VAL A 252 -8.60 1.49 21.34
CA VAL A 252 -8.01 0.35 20.64
C VAL A 252 -8.68 -0.95 21.14
N PRO A 253 -9.34 -1.72 20.25
CA PRO A 253 -10.03 -2.94 20.66
C PRO A 253 -9.01 -4.01 21.04
N ARG A 254 -9.11 -4.56 22.25
CA ARG A 254 -8.42 -5.81 22.61
C ARG A 254 -9.30 -7.01 22.30
N ARG A 255 -10.62 -6.79 22.25
CA ARG A 255 -11.59 -7.81 21.86
C ARG A 255 -12.57 -7.27 20.83
N VAL A 256 -12.76 -8.05 19.77
CA VAL A 256 -13.72 -7.77 18.71
C VAL A 256 -14.81 -8.82 18.75
N ARG A 257 -16.06 -8.38 18.92
CA ARG A 257 -17.24 -9.21 18.73
C ARG A 257 -17.66 -9.15 17.27
N VAL A 258 -17.76 -10.30 16.63
CA VAL A 258 -18.26 -10.46 15.26
C VAL A 258 -19.68 -11.03 15.35
N CYS A 259 -20.64 -10.34 14.77
CA CYS A 259 -22.04 -10.76 14.72
C CYS A 259 -22.50 -10.87 13.27
N LEU A 260 -22.80 -12.10 12.85
CA LEU A 260 -23.37 -12.40 11.55
C LEU A 260 -24.89 -12.45 11.68
N ASN A 261 -25.59 -11.89 10.70
CA ASN A 261 -26.99 -12.14 10.46
C ASN A 261 -27.12 -12.63 9.00
N HIS A 262 -27.21 -13.95 8.86
CA HIS A 262 -27.17 -14.59 7.55
C HIS A 262 -28.38 -14.19 6.69
N ALA A 263 -29.57 -14.15 7.30
CA ALA A 263 -30.83 -13.82 6.60
C ALA A 263 -30.87 -12.38 6.05
N GLU A 264 -30.29 -11.42 6.76
CA GLU A 264 -30.26 -10.01 6.34
C GLU A 264 -28.99 -9.62 5.56
N GLY A 265 -28.06 -10.55 5.35
CA GLY A 265 -26.79 -10.21 4.72
C GLY A 265 -25.98 -9.19 5.54
N ARG A 266 -25.98 -9.29 6.88
CA ARG A 266 -25.33 -8.28 7.74
C ARG A 266 -24.19 -8.89 8.52
N VAL A 267 -23.05 -8.21 8.56
CA VAL A 267 -21.91 -8.55 9.42
C VAL A 267 -21.51 -7.32 10.22
N THR A 268 -21.65 -7.40 11.54
CA THR A 268 -21.37 -6.30 12.46
C THR A 268 -20.17 -6.61 13.35
N PHE A 269 -19.31 -5.63 13.51
CA PHE A 269 -18.12 -5.65 14.34
C PHE A 269 -18.29 -4.65 15.48
N VAL A 270 -18.10 -5.11 16.71
CA VAL A 270 -18.22 -4.31 17.93
C VAL A 270 -16.96 -4.47 18.76
N ASN A 271 -16.48 -3.38 19.35
CA ASN A 271 -15.44 -3.45 20.36
C ASN A 271 -16.07 -4.02 21.64
N ALA A 272 -15.74 -5.25 22.00
CA ALA A 272 -16.34 -5.94 23.14
C ALA A 272 -15.89 -5.36 24.49
N ASP A 273 -14.90 -4.47 24.51
CA ASP A 273 -14.40 -3.83 25.73
C ASP A 273 -15.27 -2.63 26.15
N ASN A 274 -15.92 -1.95 25.21
CA ASN A 274 -16.76 -0.77 25.49
C ASN A 274 -18.11 -0.77 24.74
N GLU A 275 -18.45 -1.86 24.07
CA GLU A 275 -19.66 -2.04 23.26
C GLU A 275 -19.82 -1.00 22.12
N ALA A 276 -18.75 -0.29 21.76
CA ALA A 276 -18.78 0.67 20.65
C ALA A 276 -18.77 -0.05 19.31
N ALA A 277 -19.63 0.39 18.38
CA ALA A 277 -19.64 -0.13 17.03
C ALA A 277 -18.31 0.18 16.33
N ILE A 278 -17.69 -0.83 15.72
CA ILE A 278 -16.48 -0.68 14.90
C ILE A 278 -16.88 -0.45 13.45
N PHE A 279 -17.61 -1.41 12.87
CA PHE A 279 -18.02 -1.36 11.47
C PHE A 279 -19.20 -2.30 11.21
N THR A 280 -20.02 -2.01 10.21
CA THR A 280 -21.06 -2.94 9.74
C THR A 280 -21.05 -3.02 8.23
N PHE A 281 -20.88 -4.25 7.71
CA PHE A 281 -21.18 -4.54 6.31
C PHE A 281 -22.68 -4.81 6.19
N LEU A 282 -23.32 -4.01 5.34
CA LEU A 282 -24.72 -4.16 4.97
C LEU A 282 -24.79 -4.88 3.61
N GLN A 283 -25.88 -5.62 3.37
CA GLN A 283 -26.19 -6.23 2.07
C GLN A 283 -25.12 -7.20 1.55
N ALA A 284 -24.42 -7.88 2.45
CA ALA A 284 -23.53 -8.97 2.11
C ALA A 284 -24.30 -10.09 1.40
N THR A 285 -23.87 -10.42 0.18
CA THR A 285 -24.53 -11.43 -0.64
C THR A 285 -23.95 -12.80 -0.32
N PHE A 286 -24.67 -13.55 0.52
CA PHE A 286 -24.25 -14.90 0.90
C PHE A 286 -24.82 -15.98 -0.03
N SER A 287 -25.87 -15.69 -0.79
CA SER A 287 -26.50 -16.61 -1.75
C SER A 287 -26.85 -17.99 -1.16
N GLY A 288 -27.24 -18.05 0.12
CA GLY A 288 -27.51 -19.32 0.81
C GLY A 288 -26.27 -20.18 1.08
N LYS A 289 -25.07 -19.69 0.76
CA LYS A 289 -23.82 -20.41 1.00
C LYS A 289 -23.44 -20.36 2.47
N ARG A 290 -22.67 -21.36 2.88
CA ARG A 290 -22.09 -21.44 4.22
C ARG A 290 -20.99 -20.41 4.40
N ILE A 291 -20.96 -19.80 5.57
CA ILE A 291 -20.02 -18.75 5.98
C ILE A 291 -19.22 -19.24 7.16
N TYR A 292 -17.91 -19.05 7.12
CA TYR A 292 -17.00 -19.43 8.20
C TYR A 292 -16.41 -18.19 8.86
N PRO A 293 -16.18 -18.21 10.18
CA PRO A 293 -15.27 -17.26 10.81
C PRO A 293 -13.92 -17.27 10.06
N TRP A 294 -13.39 -16.08 9.78
CA TRP A 294 -12.16 -15.90 9.02
C TRP A 294 -11.19 -15.03 9.80
N PHE A 295 -9.92 -15.40 9.76
CA PHE A 295 -8.87 -14.72 10.50
C PHE A 295 -7.61 -14.62 9.66
N TRP A 296 -6.93 -13.49 9.76
CA TRP A 296 -5.62 -13.26 9.19
C TRP A 296 -4.68 -12.74 10.29
N VAL A 297 -3.46 -13.27 10.30
CA VAL A 297 -2.45 -12.93 11.31
C VAL A 297 -1.13 -12.61 10.62
N GLY A 298 -0.59 -11.43 10.92
CA GLY A 298 0.74 -11.02 10.46
C GLY A 298 1.87 -11.40 11.41
N LYS A 299 3.10 -11.07 11.01
CA LYS A 299 4.33 -11.41 11.74
C LYS A 299 4.55 -10.45 12.91
N ASP A 300 3.78 -10.59 13.99
CA ASP A 300 3.95 -9.83 15.23
C ASP A 300 4.10 -10.75 16.47
N LYS A 301 4.57 -10.19 17.59
CA LYS A 301 4.83 -10.92 18.85
C LYS A 301 3.54 -11.59 19.41
N PRO A 302 3.63 -12.78 20.04
CA PRO A 302 2.49 -13.53 20.61
C PRO A 302 1.65 -12.77 21.65
N PRO A 303 0.36 -13.15 21.86
CA PRO A 303 -0.51 -13.93 20.98
C PRO A 303 -1.25 -13.01 20.00
N ALA A 304 -1.57 -13.48 18.79
CA ALA A 304 -2.19 -12.59 17.79
C ALA A 304 -3.72 -12.61 17.84
N VAL A 305 -4.36 -13.78 17.87
CA VAL A 305 -5.83 -13.89 17.84
C VAL A 305 -6.30 -15.11 18.66
N THR A 306 -7.26 -14.93 19.58
CA THR A 306 -7.83 -16.01 20.42
C THR A 306 -9.36 -15.95 20.48
N LEU A 307 -10.04 -17.06 20.20
CA LEU A 307 -11.49 -17.26 20.36
C LEU A 307 -11.86 -17.41 21.83
N LYS A 308 -12.80 -16.59 22.33
CA LYS A 308 -13.39 -16.76 23.66
C LYS A 308 -14.64 -17.63 23.55
N GLY A 309 -14.64 -18.74 24.30
CA GLY A 309 -15.86 -19.50 24.63
C GLY A 309 -16.35 -19.08 26.01
N SER A 310 -17.67 -18.94 26.14
CA SER A 310 -18.38 -18.57 27.38
C SER A 310 -19.36 -19.64 27.80
#